data_AF-A0AAV9WVA1-F1
#
_entry.id   AF-A0AAV9WVA1-F1
#
_cell.length_a   1.000
_cell.length_b   1.000
_cell.length_c   1.000
_cell.angle_alpha   90.00
_cell.angle_beta   90.00
_cell.angle_gamma   90.00
#
_symmetry.space_group_name_H-M   'P 1'
#
loop_
_entity.id
_entity.type
_entity.pdbx_description
1 polymer ?
#
loop_
_entity_poly.entity_id
_entity_poly.type
_entity_poly.pdbx_seq_one_letter_code
_entity_poly.pdbx_strand_id
1 'polypeptide(L)'
;MPIFSSISASKSVLLLLVVPVALAAPFDNFSSKRETGPSTQSDAPWHLARLTSTGPMLEGNDLQAGKPKTGDYKYPSSAGEGVDIYIVDTGVAIQANQNEFNGRASFLKGTIGDDGAIKLDKNGKPDPHGTKVAGMAGSASYGVAKKANIISVRDEDEFVGKIIEQHNKRKDQADFKGSVVNYSHGDLVTKEDIELDGRYYQKLIEQGIHVVMSAGNTAEDACGHAPSGANRYFPDFIAVGATDYRDWVWKNDDKSGSNFGDCVDIWAPGFNNPDINLEGHPLPNRISVFSQTSAAAGMTSGMIAVELSANPQFKLNPKGMKAHLLSIGFVGAVKDSNGNRMPRSILLGNKHLAGKQATSGPTARPPSESNGTSPNNGSSGTEPTANAPSSGTKSPGPASHLPKMRFITGSTVTAITFPGRAEEEFMEQHYIVQSFKGHKFQVEINKSLVTFNLCGPDMPAVAKETFMGIC
;
A
#
# COMPACT_ATOMS: atom_id res chain seq x y z
N MET A 1 -8.14 36.93 -58.35
CA MET A 1 -6.97 36.33 -57.68
C MET A 1 -6.79 37.05 -56.35
N PRO A 2 -7.33 36.47 -55.28
CA PRO A 2 -7.50 37.09 -53.96
C PRO A 2 -6.39 36.55 -52.99
N ILE A 3 -6.29 36.79 -51.68
CA ILE A 3 -7.27 36.93 -50.59
C ILE A 3 -6.61 37.69 -49.42
N PHE A 4 -7.44 38.46 -48.70
CA PHE A 4 -7.36 38.92 -47.30
C PHE A 4 -6.64 37.93 -46.33
N SER A 5 -6.19 38.22 -45.11
CA SER A 5 -6.91 38.81 -43.97
C SER A 5 -6.00 38.73 -42.72
N SER A 6 -6.21 39.66 -41.78
CA SER A 6 -6.07 39.54 -40.32
C SER A 6 -4.91 38.72 -39.72
N ILE A 7 -3.98 39.38 -39.03
CA ILE A 7 -3.46 38.82 -37.77
C ILE A 7 -4.39 39.34 -36.67
N SER A 8 -5.49 38.61 -36.51
CA SER A 8 -6.36 38.68 -35.35
C SER A 8 -5.56 38.34 -34.10
N ALA A 9 -5.80 39.07 -33.03
CA ALA A 9 -5.35 38.71 -31.69
C ALA A 9 -5.88 37.31 -31.34
N SER A 10 -5.02 36.30 -31.43
CA SER A 10 -5.28 35.03 -30.75
C SER A 10 -4.55 35.08 -29.43
N LYS A 11 -5.34 35.27 -28.37
CA LYS A 11 -4.97 35.06 -26.98
C LYS A 11 -4.21 33.73 -26.87
N SER A 12 -2.89 33.77 -26.73
CA SER A 12 -2.13 32.61 -26.30
C SER A 12 -2.43 32.39 -24.82
N VAL A 13 -3.31 31.41 -24.56
CA VAL A 13 -3.58 30.91 -23.22
C VAL A 13 -2.35 30.11 -22.78
N LEU A 14 -1.57 30.73 -21.90
CA LEU A 14 -0.47 30.11 -21.17
C LEU A 14 -1.09 29.23 -20.06
N LEU A 15 -1.19 27.92 -20.31
CA LEU A 15 -1.70 26.94 -19.34
C LEU A 15 -0.53 26.51 -18.42
N LEU A 16 -0.64 26.80 -17.13
CA LEU A 16 0.47 26.71 -16.18
C LEU A 16 0.24 25.55 -15.20
N LEU A 17 0.61 24.33 -15.58
CA LEU A 17 0.48 23.12 -14.77
C LEU A 17 1.47 23.17 -13.58
N VAL A 18 0.96 23.32 -12.35
CA VAL A 18 1.76 23.14 -11.14
C VAL A 18 1.67 21.68 -10.73
N VAL A 19 2.63 20.88 -11.20
CA VAL A 19 2.96 19.58 -10.61
C VAL A 19 4.26 19.79 -9.84
N PRO A 20 4.41 19.34 -8.58
CA PRO A 20 5.70 19.38 -7.91
C PRO A 20 6.66 18.41 -8.63
N VAL A 21 7.47 18.92 -9.55
CA VAL A 21 8.62 18.21 -10.10
C VAL A 21 9.87 18.88 -9.55
N ALA A 22 10.55 18.21 -8.64
CA ALA A 22 11.96 18.47 -8.40
C ALA A 22 12.74 17.98 -9.61
N LEU A 23 13.42 18.86 -10.35
CA LEU A 23 14.39 18.49 -11.39
C LEU A 23 15.76 19.11 -11.06
N ALA A 24 16.71 18.19 -10.85
CA ALA A 24 18.13 18.20 -11.21
C ALA A 24 18.93 19.51 -11.12
N ALA A 25 19.90 19.51 -10.19
CA ALA A 25 21.15 20.25 -10.32
C ALA A 25 22.14 19.50 -11.25
N PRO A 26 23.16 20.19 -11.80
CA PRO A 26 23.85 19.84 -13.03
C PRO A 26 24.88 18.70 -12.91
N PHE A 27 25.16 18.10 -14.08
CA PHE A 27 26.26 17.17 -14.32
C PHE A 27 27.61 17.83 -14.07
N ASP A 28 28.10 17.70 -12.84
CA ASP A 28 29.52 17.52 -12.59
C ASP A 28 29.80 16.03 -12.43
N ASN A 29 31.01 15.61 -12.80
CA ASN A 29 31.49 14.24 -12.90
C ASN A 29 31.55 13.52 -11.54
N PHE A 30 30.41 13.37 -10.89
CA PHE A 30 30.17 12.65 -9.65
C PHE A 30 29.45 11.36 -10.00
N SER A 31 30.02 10.24 -9.57
CA SER A 31 29.29 8.97 -9.46
C SER A 31 27.96 9.23 -8.73
N SER A 32 26.85 9.28 -9.46
CA SER A 32 25.55 9.53 -8.87
C SER A 32 25.14 8.28 -8.10
N LYS A 33 25.41 8.28 -6.80
CA LYS A 33 24.56 7.54 -5.88
C LYS A 33 23.18 8.17 -6.03
N ARG A 34 22.29 7.54 -6.82
CA ARG A 34 20.83 7.63 -6.63
C ARG A 34 20.59 7.66 -5.12
N GLU A 35 19.61 8.42 -4.63
CA GLU A 35 19.12 8.20 -3.26
C GLU A 35 18.47 6.80 -3.19
N THR A 36 19.33 5.79 -3.11
CA THR A 36 19.06 4.37 -2.88
C THR A 36 19.04 4.06 -1.39
N GLY A 37 18.91 5.10 -0.56
CA GLY A 37 18.78 4.95 0.87
C GLY A 37 17.47 4.25 1.23
N PRO A 38 17.48 3.40 2.27
CA PRO A 38 16.24 2.83 2.78
C PRO A 38 15.35 3.92 3.38
N SER A 39 14.09 3.95 2.98
CA SER A 39 13.02 4.66 3.68
C SER A 39 12.69 3.93 4.98
N THR A 40 12.16 4.66 5.97
CA THR A 40 11.73 4.10 7.25
C THR A 40 10.32 4.56 7.57
N GLN A 41 9.43 3.63 7.91
CA GLN A 41 8.19 3.90 8.64
C GLN A 41 8.48 3.65 10.12
N SER A 42 8.57 4.73 10.90
CA SER A 42 8.64 4.64 12.36
C SER A 42 7.27 4.29 12.94
N ASP A 43 7.27 3.68 14.12
CA ASP A 43 6.07 3.17 14.80
C ASP A 43 5.21 2.26 13.91
N ALA A 44 5.85 1.54 12.98
CA ALA A 44 5.21 0.56 12.14
C ALA A 44 4.57 -0.55 13.00
N PRO A 45 3.42 -1.08 12.56
CA PRO A 45 2.80 -2.23 13.21
C PRO A 45 3.78 -3.41 13.20
N TRP A 46 3.61 -4.27 14.20
CA TRP A 46 4.57 -5.35 14.49
C TRP A 46 4.90 -6.21 13.27
N HIS A 47 3.90 -6.48 12.41
CA HIS A 47 4.07 -7.35 11.24
C HIS A 47 5.04 -6.75 10.23
N LEU A 48 4.98 -5.44 9.99
CA LEU A 48 5.93 -4.73 9.13
C LEU A 48 7.30 -4.60 9.78
N ALA A 49 7.33 -4.18 11.05
CA ALA A 49 8.57 -4.03 11.80
C ALA A 49 9.35 -5.36 11.88
N ARG A 50 8.65 -6.49 12.00
CA ARG A 50 9.27 -7.83 12.05
C ARG A 50 10.05 -8.16 10.78
N LEU A 51 9.61 -7.70 9.61
CA LEU A 51 10.29 -7.97 8.33
C LEU A 51 11.70 -7.38 8.27
N THR A 52 11.99 -6.37 9.09
CA THR A 52 13.31 -5.73 9.20
C THR A 52 13.85 -5.70 10.62
N SER A 53 13.45 -6.68 11.44
CA SER A 53 13.97 -6.86 12.81
C SER A 53 14.73 -8.18 12.94
N THR A 54 15.81 -8.20 13.73
CA THR A 54 16.63 -9.41 13.93
C THR A 54 16.03 -10.39 14.95
N GLY A 55 14.90 -10.05 15.58
CA GLY A 55 14.26 -10.88 16.58
C GLY A 55 12.75 -10.67 16.64
N PRO A 56 12.06 -11.46 17.49
CA PRO A 56 10.61 -11.37 17.68
C PRO A 56 10.16 -9.99 18.14
N MET A 57 8.90 -9.64 17.85
CA MET A 57 8.30 -8.34 18.20
C MET A 57 7.66 -8.38 19.61
N LEU A 58 8.48 -8.67 20.61
CA LEU A 58 8.14 -8.74 22.03
C LEU A 58 8.93 -7.69 22.84
N GLU A 59 8.37 -7.20 23.94
CA GLU A 59 9.10 -6.44 24.95
C GLU A 59 9.15 -7.22 26.29
N GLY A 60 10.29 -7.18 26.98
CA GLY A 60 10.43 -7.62 28.39
C GLY A 60 9.69 -8.90 28.80
N ASN A 61 8.90 -8.82 29.87
CA ASN A 61 8.07 -9.90 30.42
C ASN A 61 6.64 -9.93 29.83
N ASP A 62 6.39 -9.31 28.67
CA ASP A 62 5.05 -9.10 28.05
C ASP A 62 4.36 -10.37 27.52
N LEU A 63 4.88 -11.56 27.86
CA LEU A 63 4.11 -12.80 27.77
C LEU A 63 2.76 -12.71 28.51
N GLN A 64 2.63 -11.80 29.48
CA GLN A 64 1.40 -11.57 30.24
C GLN A 64 0.48 -10.47 29.65
N ALA A 65 0.99 -9.55 28.83
CA ALA A 65 0.22 -8.42 28.29
C ALA A 65 -0.43 -8.70 26.91
N GLY A 66 0.10 -9.68 26.16
CA GLY A 66 -0.51 -10.19 24.93
C GLY A 66 -0.60 -9.19 23.76
N LYS A 67 0.17 -8.09 23.77
CA LYS A 67 0.16 -7.08 22.71
C LYS A 67 1.51 -7.03 21.97
N PRO A 68 1.52 -7.15 20.62
CA PRO A 68 2.75 -7.01 19.84
C PRO A 68 3.35 -5.61 19.93
N LYS A 69 4.69 -5.51 19.93
CA LYS A 69 5.40 -4.22 19.93
C LYS A 69 5.44 -3.59 18.53
N THR A 70 5.33 -2.27 18.42
CA THR A 70 5.65 -1.51 17.19
C THR A 70 7.17 -1.36 17.00
N GLY A 71 7.59 -0.93 15.81
CA GLY A 71 9.01 -0.68 15.55
C GLY A 71 9.24 0.01 14.20
N ASP A 72 10.49 0.04 13.76
CA ASP A 72 10.82 0.58 12.44
C ASP A 72 10.64 -0.48 11.34
N TYR A 73 9.89 -0.13 10.30
CA TYR A 73 9.90 -0.88 9.04
C TYR A 73 10.77 -0.16 8.01
N LYS A 74 11.87 -0.81 7.61
CA LYS A 74 12.82 -0.27 6.64
C LYS A 74 12.61 -0.91 5.28
N TYR A 75 12.60 -0.11 4.22
CA TYR A 75 12.37 -0.60 2.86
C TYR A 75 13.07 0.29 1.83
N PRO A 76 13.47 -0.23 0.66
CA PRO A 76 14.01 0.61 -0.41
C PRO A 76 13.02 1.69 -0.81
N SER A 77 13.51 2.88 -1.16
CA SER A 77 12.66 4.01 -1.58
C SER A 77 11.76 3.72 -2.81
N SER A 78 12.11 2.70 -3.61
CA SER A 78 11.29 2.19 -4.70
C SER A 78 10.00 1.51 -4.22
N ALA A 79 9.99 0.88 -3.05
CA ALA A 79 8.80 0.34 -2.37
C ALA A 79 7.78 -0.42 -3.25
N GLY A 80 8.23 -1.13 -4.29
CA GLY A 80 7.35 -1.86 -5.22
C GLY A 80 6.87 -1.09 -6.45
N GLU A 81 7.37 0.13 -6.68
CA GLU A 81 7.05 0.96 -7.84
C GLU A 81 7.25 0.20 -9.17
N GLY A 82 6.25 0.29 -10.05
CA GLY A 82 6.24 -0.38 -11.35
C GLY A 82 5.89 -1.87 -11.33
N VAL A 83 5.59 -2.45 -10.16
CA VAL A 83 5.15 -3.85 -10.03
C VAL A 83 3.63 -3.93 -9.91
N ASP A 84 3.04 -4.90 -10.60
CA ASP A 84 1.62 -5.19 -10.55
C ASP A 84 1.34 -6.39 -9.64
N ILE A 85 0.61 -6.19 -8.54
CA ILE A 85 0.18 -7.25 -7.62
C ILE A 85 -1.30 -7.56 -7.87
N TYR A 86 -1.59 -8.74 -8.39
CA TYR A 86 -2.94 -9.26 -8.58
C TYR A 86 -3.40 -9.97 -7.31
N ILE A 87 -4.48 -9.47 -6.70
CA ILE A 87 -5.11 -10.06 -5.52
C ILE A 87 -6.30 -10.87 -6.00
N VAL A 88 -6.12 -12.18 -6.10
CA VAL A 88 -7.17 -13.13 -6.50
C VAL A 88 -7.90 -13.58 -5.24
N ASP A 89 -9.10 -13.05 -5.02
CA ASP A 89 -9.79 -13.14 -3.74
C ASP A 89 -11.30 -12.77 -3.84
N THR A 90 -11.94 -12.38 -2.75
CA THR A 90 -13.34 -11.94 -2.67
C THR A 90 -13.60 -10.58 -3.33
N GLY A 91 -12.55 -9.93 -3.84
CA GLY A 91 -12.56 -8.55 -4.34
C GLY A 91 -11.97 -7.56 -3.34
N VAL A 92 -11.61 -6.37 -3.83
CA VAL A 92 -11.00 -5.29 -3.04
C VAL A 92 -11.90 -4.07 -3.04
N ALA A 93 -12.21 -3.53 -1.86
CA ALA A 93 -13.00 -2.31 -1.68
C ALA A 93 -12.16 -1.05 -1.99
N ILE A 94 -11.81 -0.88 -3.27
CA ILE A 94 -10.88 0.16 -3.75
C ILE A 94 -11.42 1.57 -3.48
N GLN A 95 -12.70 1.82 -3.75
CA GLN A 95 -13.27 3.17 -3.60
C GLN A 95 -13.24 3.64 -2.14
N ALA A 96 -13.51 2.75 -1.19
CA ALA A 96 -13.44 3.07 0.23
C ALA A 96 -11.99 3.31 0.71
N ASN A 97 -11.01 2.65 0.08
CA ASN A 97 -9.61 2.64 0.50
C ASN A 97 -8.69 3.47 -0.42
N GLN A 98 -9.19 4.50 -1.11
CA GLN A 98 -8.38 5.30 -2.05
C GLN A 98 -7.16 5.95 -1.38
N ASN A 99 -7.28 6.38 -0.12
CA ASN A 99 -6.17 6.95 0.65
C ASN A 99 -5.10 5.90 1.00
N GLU A 100 -5.53 4.67 1.31
CA GLU A 100 -4.60 3.59 1.64
C GLU A 100 -3.88 3.08 0.39
N PHE A 101 -4.52 3.13 -0.78
CA PHE A 101 -3.90 2.75 -2.04
C PHE A 101 -3.27 3.93 -2.80
N ASN A 102 -3.46 5.18 -2.38
CA ASN A 102 -2.98 6.38 -3.07
C ASN A 102 -3.28 6.37 -4.58
N GLY A 103 -4.47 5.90 -4.97
CA GLY A 103 -4.87 5.77 -6.38
C GLY A 103 -4.21 4.64 -7.18
N ARG A 104 -3.36 3.80 -6.56
CA ARG A 104 -2.65 2.68 -7.23
C ARG A 104 -3.47 1.40 -7.39
N ALA A 105 -4.68 1.37 -6.84
CA ALA A 105 -5.54 0.19 -6.88
C ALA A 105 -6.55 0.28 -8.04
N SER A 106 -6.72 -0.81 -8.78
CA SER A 106 -7.68 -0.92 -9.89
C SER A 106 -8.34 -2.31 -9.95
N PHE A 107 -9.43 -2.44 -10.70
CA PHE A 107 -10.03 -3.73 -10.99
C PHE A 107 -9.51 -4.27 -12.32
N LEU A 108 -9.21 -5.56 -12.39
CA LEU A 108 -8.87 -6.21 -13.65
C LEU A 108 -10.08 -6.17 -14.58
N LYS A 109 -9.93 -5.57 -15.76
CA LYS A 109 -11.06 -5.40 -16.69
C LYS A 109 -11.44 -6.70 -17.38
N GLY A 110 -12.75 -6.91 -17.53
CA GLY A 110 -13.31 -8.09 -18.18
C GLY A 110 -13.26 -9.36 -17.34
N THR A 111 -13.10 -9.23 -16.02
CA THR A 111 -13.35 -10.31 -15.05
C THR A 111 -14.64 -10.02 -14.30
N ILE A 112 -15.23 -11.07 -13.72
CA ILE A 112 -16.23 -10.89 -12.67
C ILE A 112 -15.66 -9.99 -11.55
N GLY A 113 -16.48 -9.07 -11.04
CA GLY A 113 -16.10 -8.12 -10.00
C GLY A 113 -15.36 -6.87 -10.52
N ASP A 114 -15.26 -6.66 -11.83
CA ASP A 114 -14.64 -5.45 -12.40
C ASP A 114 -15.49 -4.16 -12.26
N ASP A 115 -16.71 -4.34 -11.75
CA ASP A 115 -17.65 -3.33 -11.25
C ASP A 115 -17.39 -2.92 -9.79
N GLY A 116 -16.49 -3.62 -9.10
CA GLY A 116 -16.16 -3.42 -7.69
C GLY A 116 -17.05 -4.16 -6.70
N ALA A 117 -17.90 -5.09 -7.17
CA ALA A 117 -18.70 -5.91 -6.27
C ALA A 117 -17.84 -6.91 -5.50
N ILE A 118 -18.04 -6.95 -4.18
CA ILE A 118 -17.38 -7.87 -3.24
C ILE A 118 -18.20 -9.16 -3.10
N LYS A 119 -17.53 -10.31 -3.16
CA LYS A 119 -18.13 -11.64 -2.95
C LYS A 119 -18.78 -11.70 -1.57
N LEU A 120 -19.93 -12.35 -1.49
CA LEU A 120 -20.65 -12.52 -0.22
C LEU A 120 -20.14 -13.74 0.54
N ASP A 121 -20.05 -13.63 1.86
CA ASP A 121 -19.80 -14.73 2.77
C ASP A 121 -21.00 -15.68 2.86
N LYS A 122 -20.84 -16.78 3.59
CA LYS A 122 -21.92 -17.77 3.83
C LYS A 122 -23.19 -17.21 4.49
N ASN A 123 -23.13 -16.00 5.05
CA ASN A 123 -24.26 -15.31 5.68
C ASN A 123 -24.86 -14.23 4.76
N GLY A 124 -24.40 -14.12 3.52
CA GLY A 124 -24.87 -13.13 2.55
C GLY A 124 -24.31 -11.72 2.79
N LYS A 125 -23.21 -11.57 3.54
CA LYS A 125 -22.56 -10.26 3.79
C LYS A 125 -21.30 -10.12 2.94
N PRO A 126 -20.93 -8.90 2.48
CA PRO A 126 -19.67 -8.69 1.78
C PRO A 126 -18.46 -9.20 2.58
N ASP A 127 -17.67 -10.08 1.97
CA ASP A 127 -16.50 -10.68 2.62
C ASP A 127 -15.27 -9.75 2.50
N PRO A 128 -14.75 -9.23 3.63
CA PRO A 128 -13.61 -8.31 3.63
C PRO A 128 -12.26 -8.95 3.27
N HIS A 129 -12.19 -10.27 3.06
CA HIS A 129 -10.94 -11.02 2.93
C HIS A 129 -9.98 -10.43 1.88
N GLY A 130 -10.41 -10.23 0.64
CA GLY A 130 -9.56 -9.69 -0.42
C GLY A 130 -9.06 -8.27 -0.16
N THR A 131 -9.89 -7.43 0.49
CA THR A 131 -9.49 -6.08 0.87
C THR A 131 -8.36 -6.08 1.90
N LYS A 132 -8.40 -7.01 2.86
CA LYS A 132 -7.35 -7.18 3.87
C LYS A 132 -6.05 -7.72 3.27
N VAL A 133 -6.15 -8.74 2.44
CA VAL A 133 -4.99 -9.29 1.72
C VAL A 133 -4.30 -8.21 0.87
N ALA A 134 -5.07 -7.39 0.16
CA ALA A 134 -4.57 -6.22 -0.56
C ALA A 134 -3.92 -5.18 0.36
N GLY A 135 -4.50 -4.96 1.54
CA GLY A 135 -3.97 -4.10 2.59
C GLY A 135 -2.58 -4.51 3.04
N MET A 136 -2.40 -5.80 3.37
CA MET A 136 -1.11 -6.41 3.73
C MET A 136 -0.07 -6.33 2.60
N ALA A 137 -0.51 -6.45 1.34
CA ALA A 137 0.39 -6.38 0.19
C ALA A 137 0.92 -4.96 -0.05
N GLY A 138 0.04 -3.94 -0.09
CA GLY A 138 0.45 -2.62 -0.60
C GLY A 138 -0.37 -1.41 -0.15
N SER A 139 -1.07 -1.46 0.98
CA SER A 139 -1.59 -0.24 1.61
C SER A 139 -0.46 0.68 2.12
N ALA A 140 -0.75 1.97 2.24
CA ALA A 140 0.18 2.97 2.74
C ALA A 140 0.54 2.71 4.20
N SER A 141 -0.45 2.42 5.05
CA SER A 141 -0.27 2.27 6.50
C SER A 141 0.23 0.89 6.90
N TYR A 142 -0.32 -0.17 6.31
CA TYR A 142 -0.16 -1.56 6.76
C TYR A 142 0.55 -2.48 5.76
N GLY A 143 0.77 -2.02 4.53
CA GLY A 143 1.31 -2.82 3.44
C GLY A 143 2.84 -2.79 3.35
N VAL A 144 3.38 -3.88 2.79
CA VAL A 144 4.82 -4.06 2.54
C VAL A 144 5.29 -3.22 1.34
N ALA A 145 4.58 -3.28 0.22
CA ALA A 145 4.90 -2.59 -1.03
C ALA A 145 4.08 -1.31 -1.23
N LYS A 146 4.51 -0.23 -0.58
CA LYS A 146 3.76 1.05 -0.51
C LYS A 146 3.60 1.79 -1.84
N LYS A 147 4.30 1.37 -2.90
CA LYS A 147 4.23 1.97 -4.25
C LYS A 147 3.85 0.98 -5.35
N ALA A 148 3.54 -0.28 -5.04
CA ALA A 148 3.08 -1.25 -6.04
C ALA A 148 1.65 -0.96 -6.51
N ASN A 149 1.32 -1.39 -7.72
CA ASN A 149 -0.06 -1.36 -8.20
C ASN A 149 -0.82 -2.56 -7.60
N ILE A 150 -2.03 -2.31 -7.10
CA ILE A 150 -2.92 -3.37 -6.60
C ILE A 150 -4.01 -3.61 -7.64
N ILE A 151 -4.15 -4.85 -8.11
CA ILE A 151 -5.14 -5.21 -9.11
C ILE A 151 -6.08 -6.25 -8.51
N SER A 152 -7.32 -5.85 -8.27
CA SER A 152 -8.37 -6.74 -7.74
C SER A 152 -8.83 -7.71 -8.81
N VAL A 153 -8.89 -8.99 -8.46
CA VAL A 153 -9.40 -10.08 -9.29
C VAL A 153 -10.33 -10.92 -8.42
N ARG A 154 -11.61 -11.06 -8.79
CA ARG A 154 -12.55 -11.87 -8.00
C ARG A 154 -12.41 -13.35 -8.36
N ASP A 155 -12.27 -14.19 -7.35
CA ASP A 155 -12.10 -15.64 -7.46
C ASP A 155 -13.44 -16.35 -7.71
N GLU A 156 -13.94 -16.20 -8.94
CA GLU A 156 -15.20 -16.79 -9.41
C GLU A 156 -15.15 -17.32 -10.85
N ASP A 157 -14.09 -17.02 -11.63
CA ASP A 157 -14.01 -17.27 -13.08
C ASP A 157 -12.59 -17.63 -13.56
N GLU A 158 -12.42 -17.91 -14.87
CA GLU A 158 -11.13 -18.16 -15.54
C GLU A 158 -10.16 -16.94 -15.53
N PHE A 159 -9.71 -16.54 -14.35
CA PHE A 159 -8.91 -15.33 -14.16
C PHE A 159 -7.49 -15.44 -14.71
N VAL A 160 -6.91 -16.65 -14.79
CA VAL A 160 -5.51 -16.86 -15.21
C VAL A 160 -5.29 -16.28 -16.61
N GLY A 161 -6.20 -16.54 -17.55
CA GLY A 161 -6.12 -16.00 -18.91
C GLY A 161 -6.13 -14.47 -18.93
N LYS A 162 -6.96 -13.84 -18.09
CA LYS A 162 -7.09 -12.38 -18.00
C LYS A 162 -5.87 -11.72 -17.34
N ILE A 163 -5.30 -12.36 -16.32
CA ILE A 163 -4.04 -11.91 -15.72
C ILE A 163 -2.91 -11.98 -16.74
N ILE A 164 -2.79 -13.08 -17.49
CA ILE A 164 -1.77 -13.24 -18.54
C ILE A 164 -1.94 -12.18 -19.65
N GLU A 165 -3.18 -11.91 -20.07
CA GLU A 165 -3.48 -10.87 -21.05
C GLU A 165 -3.01 -9.49 -20.57
N GLN A 166 -3.34 -9.12 -19.32
CA GLN A 166 -2.93 -7.84 -18.74
C GLN A 166 -1.41 -7.75 -18.54
N HIS A 167 -0.79 -8.81 -18.02
CA HIS A 167 0.66 -8.90 -17.86
C HIS A 167 1.37 -8.67 -19.19
N ASN A 168 0.92 -9.31 -20.26
CA ASN A 168 1.49 -9.16 -21.59
C ASN A 168 1.32 -7.75 -22.18
N LYS A 169 0.32 -6.97 -21.76
CA LYS A 169 0.18 -5.55 -22.14
C LYS A 169 1.14 -4.63 -21.36
N ARG A 170 1.45 -5.00 -20.11
CA ARG A 170 2.34 -4.24 -19.22
C ARG A 170 3.81 -4.56 -19.44
N LYS A 171 4.16 -5.79 -19.84
CA LYS A 171 5.54 -6.29 -19.85
C LYS A 171 6.55 -5.43 -20.62
N ASP A 172 6.08 -4.79 -21.70
CA ASP A 172 6.88 -3.98 -22.62
C ASP A 172 6.87 -2.46 -22.27
N GLN A 173 6.12 -2.05 -21.24
CA GLN A 173 6.11 -0.66 -20.77
C GLN A 173 7.37 -0.34 -19.97
N ALA A 174 7.91 0.87 -20.13
CA ALA A 174 9.21 1.27 -19.58
C ALA A 174 9.26 1.25 -18.04
N ASP A 175 8.13 1.53 -17.40
CA ASP A 175 7.98 1.55 -15.95
C ASP A 175 7.78 0.15 -15.35
N PHE A 176 7.42 -0.86 -16.15
CA PHE A 176 7.05 -2.18 -15.64
C PHE A 176 8.23 -3.00 -15.10
N LYS A 177 8.11 -3.45 -13.86
CA LYS A 177 9.13 -4.19 -13.09
C LYS A 177 8.79 -5.64 -12.78
N GLY A 178 7.56 -6.10 -13.07
CA GLY A 178 7.15 -7.49 -12.89
C GLY A 178 5.72 -7.61 -12.38
N SER A 179 5.25 -8.84 -12.26
CA SER A 179 3.90 -9.16 -11.77
C SER A 179 3.92 -10.23 -10.71
N VAL A 180 3.09 -10.06 -9.69
CA VAL A 180 2.90 -11.05 -8.61
C VAL A 180 1.42 -11.37 -8.50
N VAL A 181 1.07 -12.65 -8.47
CA VAL A 181 -0.28 -13.13 -8.16
C VAL A 181 -0.28 -13.63 -6.74
N ASN A 182 -1.14 -13.06 -5.92
CA ASN A 182 -1.46 -13.57 -4.60
C ASN A 182 -2.78 -14.37 -4.71
N TYR A 183 -2.72 -15.67 -4.45
CA TYR A 183 -3.90 -16.52 -4.34
C TYR A 183 -4.03 -17.01 -2.91
N SER A 184 -5.03 -16.51 -2.19
CA SER A 184 -5.20 -16.73 -0.75
C SER A 184 -6.49 -17.43 -0.40
N HIS A 185 -6.83 -18.43 -1.20
CA HIS A 185 -7.94 -19.35 -0.98
C HIS A 185 -7.40 -20.78 -0.95
N GLY A 186 -8.02 -21.67 -0.19
CA GLY A 186 -7.61 -23.07 -0.20
C GLY A 186 -8.38 -23.97 0.75
N ASP A 187 -8.57 -25.21 0.30
CA ASP A 187 -9.30 -26.28 0.98
C ASP A 187 -8.51 -27.59 0.94
N LEU A 188 -8.89 -28.52 1.82
CA LEU A 188 -8.48 -29.92 1.70
C LEU A 188 -9.12 -30.53 0.46
N VAL A 189 -8.29 -31.12 -0.40
CA VAL A 189 -8.73 -31.68 -1.68
C VAL A 189 -7.98 -32.96 -2.02
N THR A 190 -8.38 -33.63 -3.09
CA THR A 190 -7.68 -34.83 -3.56
C THR A 190 -6.34 -34.45 -4.20
N LYS A 191 -5.44 -35.44 -4.33
CA LYS A 191 -4.16 -35.23 -5.02
C LYS A 191 -4.38 -34.80 -6.47
N GLU A 192 -5.36 -35.39 -7.14
CA GLU A 192 -5.71 -35.12 -8.53
C GLU A 192 -6.14 -33.66 -8.72
N ASP A 193 -6.91 -33.12 -7.78
CA ASP A 193 -7.33 -31.71 -7.77
C ASP A 193 -6.12 -30.78 -7.57
N ILE A 194 -5.22 -31.10 -6.62
CA ILE A 194 -3.98 -30.32 -6.38
C ILE A 194 -3.14 -30.24 -7.66
N GLU A 195 -2.97 -31.36 -8.36
CA GLU A 195 -2.20 -31.37 -9.60
C GLU A 195 -2.92 -30.61 -10.74
N LEU A 196 -4.25 -30.70 -10.82
CA LEU A 196 -5.05 -30.00 -11.81
C LEU A 196 -4.95 -28.48 -11.63
N ASP A 197 -5.21 -28.00 -10.41
CA ASP A 197 -5.11 -26.59 -10.03
C ASP A 197 -3.67 -26.10 -10.21
N GLY A 198 -2.69 -26.90 -9.80
CA GLY A 198 -1.27 -26.62 -9.99
C GLY A 198 -0.92 -26.38 -11.45
N ARG A 199 -1.37 -27.24 -12.38
CA ARG A 199 -1.17 -27.04 -13.82
C ARG A 199 -1.88 -25.78 -14.33
N TYR A 200 -3.04 -25.45 -13.79
CA TYR A 200 -3.77 -24.25 -14.17
C TYR A 200 -2.99 -22.98 -13.79
N TYR A 201 -2.49 -22.90 -12.56
CA TYR A 201 -1.70 -21.76 -12.09
C TYR A 201 -0.28 -21.74 -12.65
N GLN A 202 0.29 -22.89 -13.05
CA GLN A 202 1.63 -22.96 -13.65
C GLN A 202 1.72 -22.11 -14.92
N LYS A 203 0.62 -21.94 -15.65
CA LYS A 203 0.54 -21.05 -16.82
C LYS A 203 0.96 -19.61 -16.50
N LEU A 204 0.75 -19.13 -15.27
CA LEU A 204 1.22 -17.81 -14.83
C LEU A 204 2.75 -17.78 -14.74
N ILE A 205 3.34 -18.79 -14.10
CA ILE A 205 4.80 -18.93 -13.94
C ILE A 205 5.49 -19.03 -15.31
N GLU A 206 4.89 -19.75 -16.26
CA GLU A 206 5.40 -19.87 -17.63
C GLU A 206 5.45 -18.54 -18.38
N GLN A 207 4.65 -17.55 -17.96
CA GLN A 207 4.69 -16.18 -18.49
C GLN A 207 5.68 -15.28 -17.71
N GLY A 208 6.38 -15.81 -16.70
CA GLY A 208 7.29 -15.06 -15.83
C GLY A 208 6.59 -14.35 -14.67
N ILE A 209 5.32 -14.66 -14.40
CA ILE A 209 4.55 -14.09 -13.28
C ILE A 209 4.89 -14.85 -12.00
N HIS A 210 5.21 -14.13 -10.93
CA HIS A 210 5.45 -14.71 -9.62
C HIS A 210 4.13 -15.11 -8.97
N VAL A 211 4.05 -16.27 -8.32
CA VAL A 211 2.80 -16.75 -7.72
C VAL A 211 3.03 -17.12 -6.26
N VAL A 212 2.22 -16.53 -5.39
CA VAL A 212 2.23 -16.72 -3.93
C VAL A 212 0.91 -17.34 -3.49
N MET A 213 1.00 -18.37 -2.66
CA MET A 213 -0.12 -19.17 -2.17
C MET A 213 -0.12 -19.21 -0.65
N SER A 214 -1.30 -19.12 -0.01
CA SER A 214 -1.42 -19.37 1.43
C SER A 214 -1.34 -20.87 1.71
N ALA A 215 -0.71 -21.26 2.83
CA ALA A 215 -0.58 -22.68 3.20
C ALA A 215 -1.90 -23.32 3.68
N GLY A 216 -2.86 -22.50 4.14
CA GLY A 216 -4.11 -22.95 4.75
C GLY A 216 -4.09 -22.83 6.29
N ASN A 217 -5.29 -22.91 6.90
CA ASN A 217 -5.52 -22.52 8.30
C ASN A 217 -6.10 -23.65 9.17
N THR A 218 -5.85 -24.91 8.83
CA THR A 218 -6.42 -26.12 9.48
C THR A 218 -5.43 -26.82 10.41
N ALA A 219 -4.21 -26.27 10.60
CA ALA A 219 -3.13 -26.89 11.37
C ALA A 219 -2.77 -28.31 10.88
N GLU A 220 -2.73 -28.48 9.56
CA GLU A 220 -2.47 -29.76 8.89
C GLU A 220 -1.31 -29.66 7.89
N ASP A 221 -0.98 -30.77 7.23
CA ASP A 221 0.02 -30.79 6.16
C ASP A 221 -0.48 -30.00 4.93
N ALA A 222 0.21 -28.92 4.60
CA ALA A 222 -0.07 -28.05 3.46
C ALA A 222 0.02 -28.80 2.13
N CYS A 223 0.70 -29.94 2.07
CA CYS A 223 0.76 -30.79 0.89
C CYS A 223 -0.57 -31.48 0.55
N GLY A 224 -1.53 -31.55 1.49
CA GLY A 224 -2.88 -32.06 1.26
C GLY A 224 -3.91 -31.00 0.87
N HIS A 225 -3.48 -29.75 0.68
CA HIS A 225 -4.35 -28.61 0.41
C HIS A 225 -4.08 -28.04 -0.98
N ALA A 226 -5.11 -27.56 -1.67
CA ALA A 226 -4.95 -26.73 -2.85
C ALA A 226 -5.07 -25.24 -2.48
N PRO A 227 -4.27 -24.35 -3.07
CA PRO A 227 -3.25 -24.65 -4.08
C PRO A 227 -1.87 -24.95 -3.48
N SER A 228 -1.64 -24.82 -2.17
CA SER A 228 -0.31 -24.92 -1.56
C SER A 228 0.41 -26.24 -1.84
N GLY A 229 -0.31 -27.34 -1.92
CA GLY A 229 0.23 -28.67 -2.24
C GLY A 229 0.75 -28.78 -3.67
N ALA A 230 0.34 -27.89 -4.57
CA ALA A 230 0.84 -27.83 -5.93
C ALA A 230 2.35 -27.52 -5.96
N ASN A 231 2.87 -26.86 -4.93
CA ASN A 231 4.29 -26.56 -4.78
C ASN A 231 5.17 -27.83 -4.75
N ARG A 232 4.59 -28.99 -4.40
CA ARG A 232 5.27 -30.30 -4.49
C ARG A 232 5.57 -30.73 -5.94
N TYR A 233 4.70 -30.34 -6.86
CA TYR A 233 4.76 -30.73 -8.27
C TYR A 233 5.35 -29.62 -9.16
N PHE A 234 5.19 -28.37 -8.73
CA PHE A 234 5.55 -27.16 -9.46
C PHE A 234 6.35 -26.23 -8.52
N PRO A 235 7.67 -26.41 -8.43
CA PRO A 235 8.49 -25.86 -7.34
C PRO A 235 8.75 -24.35 -7.43
N ASP A 236 8.24 -23.67 -8.45
CA ASP A 236 8.43 -22.23 -8.64
C ASP A 236 7.28 -21.40 -8.02
N PHE A 237 6.26 -22.06 -7.45
CA PHE A 237 5.29 -21.41 -6.54
C PHE A 237 5.95 -21.02 -5.23
N ILE A 238 5.36 -20.07 -4.49
CA ILE A 238 5.79 -19.73 -3.13
C ILE A 238 4.62 -19.95 -2.18
N ALA A 239 4.66 -21.03 -1.40
CA ALA A 239 3.64 -21.33 -0.41
C ALA A 239 4.05 -20.79 0.97
N VAL A 240 3.11 -20.10 1.63
CA VAL A 240 3.39 -19.25 2.81
C VAL A 240 2.62 -19.70 4.04
N GLY A 241 3.37 -20.09 5.08
CA GLY A 241 2.84 -20.34 6.43
C GLY A 241 2.79 -19.07 7.28
N ALA A 242 1.98 -19.07 8.33
CA ALA A 242 1.77 -17.92 9.21
C ALA A 242 2.47 -18.08 10.57
N THR A 243 3.07 -17.01 11.06
CA THR A 243 3.58 -16.88 12.42
C THR A 243 2.89 -15.79 13.22
N ASP A 244 3.03 -15.88 14.53
CA ASP A 244 2.75 -14.77 15.43
C ASP A 244 3.98 -13.88 15.68
N TYR A 245 3.78 -12.85 16.52
CA TYR A 245 4.80 -11.89 16.92
C TYR A 245 5.96 -12.48 17.75
N ARG A 246 5.85 -13.73 18.18
CA ARG A 246 6.87 -14.49 18.93
C ARG A 246 7.75 -15.34 18.01
N ASP A 247 7.50 -15.28 16.69
CA ASP A 247 8.02 -16.16 15.65
C ASP A 247 7.56 -17.62 15.80
N TRP A 248 6.40 -17.86 16.42
CA TRP A 248 5.83 -19.20 16.52
C TRP A 248 4.89 -19.43 15.35
N VAL A 249 4.86 -20.64 14.81
CA VAL A 249 3.80 -21.08 13.91
C VAL A 249 2.47 -20.78 14.59
N TRP A 250 1.63 -19.99 13.90
CA TRP A 250 0.37 -19.56 14.47
C TRP A 250 -0.55 -20.76 14.71
N LYS A 251 -1.17 -20.78 15.89
CA LYS A 251 -2.17 -21.77 16.30
C LYS A 251 -3.11 -21.14 17.33
N ASN A 252 -4.39 -21.48 17.25
CA ASN A 252 -5.40 -21.20 18.28
C ASN A 252 -5.86 -22.52 18.94
N ASP A 253 -6.59 -22.40 20.04
CA ASP A 253 -7.06 -23.54 20.84
C ASP A 253 -8.20 -24.35 20.19
N ASP A 254 -8.82 -23.82 19.13
CA ASP A 254 -9.95 -24.42 18.41
C ASP A 254 -9.55 -25.31 17.23
N LYS A 255 -8.29 -25.76 17.19
CA LYS A 255 -7.66 -26.49 16.07
C LYS A 255 -7.49 -25.67 14.78
N SER A 256 -7.74 -24.36 14.79
CA SER A 256 -7.25 -23.48 13.72
C SER A 256 -5.77 -23.18 13.92
N GLY A 257 -5.02 -23.13 12.83
CA GLY A 257 -3.59 -22.83 12.86
C GLY A 257 -2.98 -22.91 11.47
N SER A 258 -1.78 -22.37 11.32
CA SER A 258 -1.10 -22.44 10.03
C SER A 258 -0.85 -23.89 9.66
N ASN A 259 -1.17 -24.24 8.42
CA ASN A 259 -0.67 -25.46 7.83
C ASN A 259 0.86 -25.41 7.75
N PHE A 260 1.46 -26.59 7.69
CA PHE A 260 2.90 -26.80 7.80
C PHE A 260 3.35 -27.92 6.85
N GLY A 261 4.64 -28.28 6.91
CA GLY A 261 5.20 -29.39 6.14
C GLY A 261 6.03 -28.94 4.95
N ASP A 262 6.46 -29.90 4.14
CA ASP A 262 7.47 -29.70 3.09
C ASP A 262 6.97 -28.84 1.92
N CYS A 263 5.66 -28.66 1.77
CA CYS A 263 5.10 -27.78 0.76
C CYS A 263 5.18 -26.30 1.14
N VAL A 264 5.48 -25.95 2.40
CA VAL A 264 5.66 -24.55 2.83
C VAL A 264 7.11 -24.11 2.60
N ASP A 265 7.31 -23.07 1.80
CA ASP A 265 8.64 -22.54 1.50
C ASP A 265 9.12 -21.54 2.55
N ILE A 266 8.21 -20.66 2.96
CA ILE A 266 8.51 -19.50 3.78
C ILE A 266 7.38 -19.24 4.78
N TRP A 267 7.76 -18.69 5.91
CA TRP A 267 6.85 -18.27 6.97
C TRP A 267 6.79 -16.76 7.00
N ALA A 268 5.64 -16.15 7.25
CA ALA A 268 5.56 -14.70 7.43
C ALA A 268 4.62 -14.37 8.60
N PRO A 269 4.73 -13.15 9.17
CA PRO A 269 3.72 -12.65 10.10
C PRO A 269 2.30 -12.90 9.56
N GLY A 270 1.37 -13.32 10.40
CA GLY A 270 0.00 -13.61 9.95
C GLY A 270 -1.05 -13.48 11.03
N PHE A 271 -0.66 -13.55 12.30
CA PHE A 271 -1.59 -13.54 13.43
C PHE A 271 -1.69 -12.18 14.13
N ASN A 272 -2.91 -11.63 14.25
CA ASN A 272 -3.18 -10.33 14.87
C ASN A 272 -2.47 -9.15 14.20
N ASN A 273 -2.54 -9.09 12.86
CA ASN A 273 -2.07 -7.93 12.09
C ASN A 273 -3.15 -6.84 12.08
N PRO A 274 -2.81 -5.57 12.39
CA PRO A 274 -3.65 -4.43 12.03
C PRO A 274 -3.78 -4.29 10.51
N ASP A 275 -4.95 -3.88 10.03
CA ASP A 275 -5.24 -3.81 8.59
C ASP A 275 -6.34 -2.77 8.25
N ILE A 276 -6.68 -2.68 6.98
CA ILE A 276 -7.80 -1.91 6.42
C ILE A 276 -9.10 -2.72 6.42
N ASN A 277 -10.24 -2.05 6.19
CA ASN A 277 -11.56 -2.68 6.12
C ASN A 277 -12.35 -2.24 4.88
N LEU A 278 -13.57 -2.76 4.74
CA LEU A 278 -14.47 -2.40 3.63
C LEU A 278 -14.94 -0.93 3.66
N GLU A 279 -14.77 -0.23 4.78
CA GLU A 279 -15.21 1.15 4.99
C GLU A 279 -14.09 2.18 4.79
N GLY A 280 -12.85 1.74 4.51
CA GLY A 280 -11.71 2.65 4.34
C GLY A 280 -11.05 3.08 5.65
N HIS A 281 -11.44 2.47 6.77
CA HIS A 281 -10.93 2.83 8.09
C HIS A 281 -9.81 1.89 8.53
N PRO A 282 -8.68 2.45 9.01
CA PRO A 282 -7.67 1.68 9.72
C PRO A 282 -8.32 0.95 10.90
N LEU A 283 -7.97 -0.32 11.12
CA LEU A 283 -8.44 -1.12 12.25
C LEU A 283 -7.31 -1.35 13.27
N PRO A 284 -6.85 -0.31 14.01
CA PRO A 284 -5.71 -0.42 14.93
C PRO A 284 -6.00 -1.30 16.16
N ASN A 285 -7.28 -1.41 16.56
CA ASN A 285 -7.72 -2.13 17.77
C ASN A 285 -8.69 -3.28 17.50
N ARG A 286 -9.01 -3.55 16.23
CA ARG A 286 -9.93 -4.63 15.87
C ARG A 286 -9.12 -5.83 15.42
N ILE A 287 -8.92 -6.73 16.39
CA ILE A 287 -8.49 -8.11 16.20
C ILE A 287 -9.50 -8.76 15.24
N SER A 288 -9.23 -8.69 13.96
CA SER A 288 -9.99 -9.39 12.94
C SER A 288 -9.30 -10.75 12.79
N VAL A 289 -9.87 -11.76 13.45
CA VAL A 289 -9.45 -13.17 13.31
C VAL A 289 -9.90 -13.66 11.94
N PHE A 290 -9.17 -13.33 10.87
CA PHE A 290 -9.47 -13.81 9.52
C PHE A 290 -8.18 -14.19 8.80
N SER A 291 -8.13 -15.46 8.36
CA SER A 291 -7.16 -16.12 7.47
C SER A 291 -5.69 -15.66 7.58
N GLN A 292 -5.01 -16.16 8.60
CA GLN A 292 -3.65 -15.75 8.97
C GLN A 292 -2.61 -16.07 7.90
N THR A 293 -2.73 -17.23 7.23
CA THR A 293 -1.84 -17.56 6.09
C THR A 293 -2.12 -16.71 4.84
N SER A 294 -3.34 -16.17 4.69
CA SER A 294 -3.67 -15.22 3.62
C SER A 294 -3.00 -13.86 3.84
N ALA A 295 -2.97 -13.39 5.09
CA ALA A 295 -2.21 -12.18 5.44
C ALA A 295 -0.69 -12.37 5.22
N ALA A 296 -0.17 -13.54 5.59
CA ALA A 296 1.22 -13.93 5.37
C ALA A 296 1.58 -13.98 3.87
N ALA A 297 0.69 -14.54 3.04
CA ALA A 297 0.82 -14.55 1.58
C ALA A 297 0.77 -13.13 0.98
N GLY A 298 -0.16 -12.29 1.44
CA GLY A 298 -0.26 -10.89 1.01
C GLY A 298 1.03 -10.10 1.27
N MET A 299 1.60 -10.22 2.47
CA MET A 299 2.90 -9.61 2.79
C MET A 299 4.05 -10.16 1.96
N THR A 300 4.06 -11.47 1.71
CA THR A 300 5.07 -12.10 0.85
C THR A 300 4.99 -11.56 -0.58
N SER A 301 3.77 -11.39 -1.10
CA SER A 301 3.54 -10.76 -2.42
C SER A 301 4.04 -9.32 -2.46
N GLY A 302 3.82 -8.55 -1.40
CA GLY A 302 4.39 -7.22 -1.25
C GLY A 302 5.92 -7.23 -1.16
N MET A 303 6.54 -8.19 -0.44
CA MET A 303 8.00 -8.30 -0.38
C MET A 303 8.58 -8.63 -1.76
N ILE A 304 7.96 -9.52 -2.53
CA ILE A 304 8.37 -9.79 -3.92
C ILE A 304 8.30 -8.51 -4.74
N ALA A 305 7.24 -7.69 -4.61
CA ALA A 305 7.15 -6.42 -5.31
C ALA A 305 8.26 -5.44 -4.92
N VAL A 306 8.55 -5.30 -3.62
CA VAL A 306 9.69 -4.52 -3.13
C VAL A 306 10.99 -4.98 -3.79
N GLU A 307 11.26 -6.28 -3.77
CA GLU A 307 12.48 -6.85 -4.35
C GLU A 307 12.52 -6.69 -5.88
N LEU A 308 11.41 -6.86 -6.60
CA LEU A 308 11.33 -6.65 -8.05
C LEU A 308 11.65 -5.22 -8.46
N SER A 309 11.13 -4.24 -7.72
CA SER A 309 11.38 -2.82 -8.00
C SER A 309 12.87 -2.44 -7.85
N ALA A 310 13.60 -3.16 -6.99
CA ALA A 310 15.03 -2.96 -6.74
C ALA A 310 15.94 -3.87 -7.57
N ASN A 311 15.42 -5.00 -8.07
CA ASN A 311 16.19 -6.06 -8.72
C ASN A 311 15.57 -6.48 -10.07
N PRO A 312 15.81 -5.72 -11.15
CA PRO A 312 15.19 -5.98 -12.46
C PRO A 312 15.50 -7.35 -13.07
N GLN A 313 16.59 -8.01 -12.65
CA GLN A 313 16.94 -9.36 -13.10
C GLN A 313 15.89 -10.43 -12.75
N PHE A 314 15.02 -10.14 -11.78
CA PHE A 314 13.95 -11.05 -11.38
C PHE A 314 12.62 -10.79 -12.09
N LYS A 315 12.51 -9.73 -12.92
CA LYS A 315 11.27 -9.25 -13.56
C LYS A 315 10.38 -10.34 -14.18
N LEU A 316 10.97 -11.36 -14.80
CA LEU A 316 10.29 -12.50 -15.43
C LEU A 316 10.89 -13.84 -14.98
N ASN A 317 11.46 -13.90 -13.78
CA ASN A 317 12.20 -15.08 -13.29
C ASN A 317 11.65 -15.56 -11.94
N PRO A 318 10.50 -16.26 -11.91
CA PRO A 318 9.90 -16.79 -10.69
C PRO A 318 10.84 -17.64 -9.84
N LYS A 319 11.53 -18.60 -10.48
CA LYS A 319 12.53 -19.45 -9.83
C LYS A 319 13.64 -18.65 -9.13
N GLY A 320 14.21 -17.68 -9.84
CA GLY A 320 15.28 -16.82 -9.33
C GLY A 320 14.80 -15.95 -8.17
N MET A 321 13.61 -15.38 -8.28
CA MET A 321 13.00 -14.59 -7.20
C MET A 321 12.72 -15.42 -5.96
N LYS A 322 12.18 -16.64 -6.12
CA LYS A 322 11.97 -17.57 -5.00
C LYS A 322 13.30 -17.84 -4.28
N ALA A 323 14.35 -18.21 -5.03
CA ALA A 323 15.67 -18.44 -4.45
C ALA A 323 16.23 -17.20 -3.73
N HIS A 324 16.06 -16.01 -4.32
CA HIS A 324 16.46 -14.73 -3.72
C HIS A 324 15.73 -14.47 -2.40
N LEU A 325 14.41 -14.59 -2.40
CA LEU A 325 13.57 -14.36 -1.22
C LEU A 325 13.96 -15.30 -0.07
N LEU A 326 14.18 -16.58 -0.36
CA LEU A 326 14.64 -17.57 0.62
C LEU A 326 16.04 -17.24 1.16
N SER A 327 16.91 -16.63 0.36
CA SER A 327 18.27 -16.27 0.77
C SER A 327 18.34 -15.06 1.71
N ILE A 328 17.41 -14.11 1.59
CA ILE A 328 17.39 -12.86 2.39
C ILE A 328 16.56 -12.97 3.68
N GLY A 329 15.71 -14.00 3.78
CA GLY A 329 14.92 -14.29 4.97
C GLY A 329 15.75 -14.72 6.20
N PHE A 330 15.09 -14.79 7.35
CA PHE A 330 15.70 -15.19 8.62
C PHE A 330 15.63 -16.71 8.80
N VAL A 331 16.77 -17.37 8.60
CA VAL A 331 16.90 -18.83 8.72
C VAL A 331 16.84 -19.27 10.19
N GLY A 332 16.05 -20.30 10.48
CA GLY A 332 15.95 -20.93 11.80
C GLY A 332 15.30 -20.06 12.88
N ALA A 333 14.60 -18.99 12.47
CA ALA A 333 13.93 -18.07 13.37
C ALA A 333 12.58 -18.63 13.89
N VAL A 334 11.89 -19.44 13.07
CA VAL A 334 10.54 -19.92 13.40
C VAL A 334 10.61 -21.04 14.42
N LYS A 335 9.62 -21.05 15.32
CA LYS A 335 9.34 -22.15 16.24
C LYS A 335 8.04 -22.83 15.86
N ASP A 336 7.97 -24.14 16.05
CA ASP A 336 6.72 -24.88 15.90
C ASP A 336 5.67 -24.44 16.95
N SER A 337 4.46 -24.98 16.86
CA SER A 337 3.38 -24.65 17.79
C SER A 337 3.63 -25.10 19.24
N ASN A 338 4.68 -25.89 19.50
CA ASN A 338 5.14 -26.30 20.83
C ASN A 338 6.33 -25.46 21.32
N GLY A 339 6.78 -24.47 20.54
CA GLY A 339 7.92 -23.59 20.87
C GLY A 339 9.29 -24.15 20.49
N ASN A 340 9.37 -25.30 19.82
CA ASN A 340 10.64 -25.88 19.37
C ASN A 340 11.13 -25.16 18.12
N ARG A 341 12.42 -24.78 18.08
CA ARG A 341 13.01 -24.17 16.88
C ARG A 341 12.91 -25.10 15.67
N MET A 342 12.57 -24.54 14.52
CA MET A 342 12.56 -25.22 13.22
C MET A 342 13.82 -24.81 12.44
N PRO A 343 14.95 -25.57 12.49
CA PRO A 343 16.25 -25.06 12.06
C PRO A 343 16.36 -24.72 10.57
N ARG A 344 15.50 -25.32 9.73
CA ARG A 344 15.44 -25.08 8.27
C ARG A 344 14.34 -24.11 7.86
N SER A 345 13.56 -23.60 8.81
CA SER A 345 12.53 -22.60 8.52
C SER A 345 13.16 -21.32 8.00
N ILE A 346 12.45 -20.62 7.13
CA ILE A 346 12.81 -19.29 6.67
C ILE A 346 11.64 -18.38 7.03
N LEU A 347 11.90 -17.36 7.85
CA LEU A 347 10.94 -16.30 8.10
C LEU A 347 11.17 -15.14 7.11
N LEU A 348 10.09 -14.66 6.51
CA LEU A 348 10.05 -13.54 5.60
C LEU A 348 10.67 -12.30 6.26
N GLY A 349 11.53 -11.65 5.49
CA GLY A 349 12.16 -10.41 5.88
C GLY A 349 13.34 -10.10 4.98
N ASN A 350 13.90 -8.90 5.16
CA ASN A 350 15.13 -8.51 4.49
C ASN A 350 16.20 -8.25 5.56
N LYS A 351 17.03 -9.28 5.82
CA LYS A 351 18.09 -9.21 6.83
C LYS A 351 19.14 -8.13 6.54
N HIS A 352 19.26 -7.67 5.29
CA HIS A 352 20.19 -6.60 4.91
C HIS A 352 19.68 -5.21 5.30
N LEU A 353 18.37 -5.06 5.47
CA LEU A 353 17.73 -3.85 5.97
C LEU A 353 17.50 -3.88 7.49
N ALA A 354 17.76 -5.02 8.13
CA ALA A 354 17.57 -5.17 9.56
C ALA A 354 18.60 -4.34 10.35
N GLY A 355 18.11 -3.35 11.11
CA GLY A 355 18.92 -2.59 12.07
C GLY A 355 18.90 -3.25 13.46
N LYS A 356 19.90 -2.94 14.30
CA LYS A 356 19.73 -3.11 15.75
C LYS A 356 18.62 -2.16 16.18
N GLN A 357 17.49 -2.69 16.65
CA GLN A 357 16.39 -1.89 17.18
C GLN A 357 16.97 -0.95 18.24
N ALA A 358 16.85 0.36 18.05
CA ALA A 358 17.20 1.30 19.10
C ALA A 358 16.23 1.03 20.25
N THR A 359 16.74 0.55 21.38
CA THR A 359 15.97 0.50 22.62
C THR A 359 15.68 1.95 23.00
N SER A 360 14.53 2.49 22.59
CA SER A 360 14.03 3.74 23.15
C SER A 360 13.71 3.48 24.61
N GLY A 361 14.66 3.80 25.49
CA GLY A 361 14.37 3.98 26.91
C GLY A 361 13.32 5.08 27.08
N PRO A 362 12.59 5.09 28.21
CA PRO A 362 11.47 6.02 28.40
C PRO A 362 11.99 7.46 28.30
N THR A 363 11.56 8.18 27.28
CA THR A 363 11.78 9.62 27.19
C THR A 363 11.00 10.28 28.33
N ALA A 364 11.74 10.94 29.22
CA ALA A 364 11.20 11.67 30.35
C ALA A 364 10.15 12.68 29.88
N ARG A 365 8.94 12.57 30.44
CA ARG A 365 7.87 13.55 30.29
C ARG A 365 8.32 14.89 30.92
N PRO A 366 8.10 16.05 30.28
CA PRO A 366 8.36 17.34 30.92
C PRO A 366 7.40 17.56 32.10
N PRO A 367 7.79 18.32 33.14
CA PRO A 367 7.02 18.44 34.36
C PRO A 367 5.68 19.14 34.08
N SER A 368 4.58 18.52 34.50
CA SER A 368 3.27 19.16 34.53
C SER A 368 3.21 20.14 35.69
N GLU A 369 2.93 21.41 35.40
CA GLU A 369 2.62 22.42 36.41
C GLU A 369 1.42 21.98 37.26
N SER A 370 1.63 22.05 38.57
CA SER A 370 0.61 21.88 39.59
C SER A 370 -0.33 23.08 39.61
N ASN A 371 -1.63 22.82 39.53
CA ASN A 371 -2.59 23.64 40.25
C ASN A 371 -3.60 22.72 40.92
N GLY A 372 -3.49 22.66 42.24
CA GLY A 372 -4.40 21.91 43.10
C GLY A 372 -5.73 22.62 43.23
N THR A 373 -6.79 21.83 43.35
CA THR A 373 -7.84 22.00 44.37
C THR A 373 -8.76 20.78 44.35
N SER A 374 -8.85 20.12 45.50
CA SER A 374 -9.94 19.25 45.95
C SER A 374 -10.79 20.11 46.93
N PRO A 375 -12.05 19.78 47.33
CA PRO A 375 -12.52 18.40 47.49
C PRO A 375 -14.02 18.07 47.26
N ASN A 376 -14.26 16.75 47.31
CA ASN A 376 -15.40 16.03 47.92
C ASN A 376 -16.67 15.62 47.13
N ASN A 377 -16.86 14.28 47.18
CA ASN A 377 -18.05 13.48 47.54
C ASN A 377 -19.21 13.16 46.57
N GLY A 378 -19.58 11.85 46.58
CA GLY A 378 -20.92 11.29 46.32
C GLY A 378 -21.07 10.64 44.94
N SER A 379 -20.99 9.31 44.76
CA SER A 379 -21.98 8.25 45.04
C SER A 379 -23.21 8.19 44.10
N SER A 380 -23.45 6.99 43.54
CA SER A 380 -24.65 6.48 42.82
C SER A 380 -25.00 7.17 41.48
N GLY A 381 -25.51 6.56 40.41
CA GLY A 381 -26.17 5.28 40.14
C GLY A 381 -27.14 5.53 38.96
N THR A 382 -27.52 4.49 38.21
CA THR A 382 -28.65 4.38 37.25
C THR A 382 -28.53 4.94 35.81
N GLU A 383 -28.60 4.02 34.84
CA GLU A 383 -29.27 4.15 33.52
C GLU A 383 -30.80 4.00 33.68
N PRO A 384 -31.68 4.05 32.64
CA PRO A 384 -31.61 4.62 31.28
C PRO A 384 -32.85 5.52 30.96
N THR A 385 -32.95 6.11 29.74
CA THR A 385 -34.10 6.02 28.80
C THR A 385 -34.19 7.18 27.79
N ALA A 386 -34.78 6.84 26.63
CA ALA A 386 -34.95 7.61 25.41
C ALA A 386 -36.03 8.70 25.48
N ASN A 387 -35.92 9.72 24.62
CA ASN A 387 -36.91 10.07 23.58
C ASN A 387 -36.62 11.43 22.90
N ALA A 388 -36.66 11.41 21.56
CA ALA A 388 -36.97 12.56 20.69
C ALA A 388 -38.51 12.87 20.78
N PRO A 389 -39.12 13.95 20.20
CA PRO A 389 -38.89 14.40 18.81
C PRO A 389 -39.19 15.89 18.43
N SER A 390 -38.72 16.21 17.22
CA SER A 390 -39.35 17.00 16.15
C SER A 390 -39.24 18.54 16.02
N SER A 391 -39.18 18.89 14.73
CA SER A 391 -39.51 20.16 14.04
C SER A 391 -38.30 21.00 13.64
N GLY A 392 -38.13 21.47 12.40
CA GLY A 392 -38.90 21.34 11.18
C GLY A 392 -38.15 22.05 10.02
N THR A 393 -38.40 21.59 8.81
CA THR A 393 -38.43 22.29 7.51
C THR A 393 -37.40 23.40 7.19
N LYS A 394 -36.58 23.19 6.15
CA LYS A 394 -36.71 23.83 4.81
C LYS A 394 -35.44 23.65 3.98
N SER A 395 -35.62 23.24 2.73
CA SER A 395 -34.63 23.32 1.66
C SER A 395 -34.45 24.78 1.21
N PRO A 396 -33.24 25.18 0.81
CA PRO A 396 -33.11 25.84 -0.49
C PRO A 396 -31.89 25.34 -1.29
N GLY A 397 -32.07 25.16 -2.60
CA GLY A 397 -30.95 25.15 -3.56
C GLY A 397 -30.44 26.58 -3.85
N PRO A 398 -29.63 26.76 -4.90
CA PRO A 398 -28.20 26.53 -4.96
C PRO A 398 -27.43 27.85 -4.83
N ALA A 399 -26.30 27.87 -4.12
CA ALA A 399 -25.39 29.02 -4.08
C ALA A 399 -23.96 28.58 -4.44
N SER A 400 -23.49 29.06 -5.58
CA SER A 400 -22.11 28.96 -6.04
C SER A 400 -21.20 29.83 -5.18
N HIS A 401 -20.43 29.20 -4.30
CA HIS A 401 -19.31 29.85 -3.61
C HIS A 401 -18.04 29.09 -3.93
N LEU A 402 -17.24 29.64 -4.86
CA LEU A 402 -15.85 29.23 -5.05
C LEU A 402 -15.10 29.44 -3.72
N PRO A 403 -14.29 28.48 -3.25
CA PRO A 403 -13.55 28.63 -2.01
C PRO A 403 -12.56 29.80 -2.12
N LYS A 404 -12.57 30.70 -1.13
CA LYS A 404 -11.55 31.76 -0.99
C LYS A 404 -10.21 31.12 -0.60
N MET A 405 -9.34 30.86 -1.58
CA MET A 405 -7.95 30.49 -1.31
C MET A 405 -7.19 31.67 -0.67
N ARG A 406 -6.41 31.39 0.39
CA ARG A 406 -5.48 32.35 1.00
C ARG A 406 -4.06 31.85 0.79
N PHE A 407 -3.23 32.63 0.09
CA PHE A 407 -1.78 32.41 0.08
C PHE A 407 -1.18 32.93 1.39
N ILE A 408 -0.18 32.21 1.92
CA ILE A 408 0.52 32.58 3.15
C ILE A 408 1.86 33.22 2.74
N THR A 409 2.24 34.35 3.35
CA THR A 409 3.57 34.95 3.15
C THR A 409 4.66 33.91 3.39
N GLY A 410 5.63 33.80 2.47
CA GLY A 410 6.64 32.75 2.48
C GLY A 410 6.30 31.51 1.63
N SER A 411 5.10 31.43 1.04
CA SER A 411 4.78 30.43 0.03
C SER A 411 5.52 30.69 -1.28
N THR A 412 5.97 29.63 -1.94
CA THR A 412 6.63 29.70 -3.26
C THR A 412 5.58 29.70 -4.37
N VAL A 413 5.71 30.61 -5.33
CA VAL A 413 4.89 30.66 -6.55
C VAL A 413 5.80 30.45 -7.74
N THR A 414 5.40 29.56 -8.64
CA THR A 414 6.13 29.27 -9.88
C THR A 414 5.52 30.05 -11.04
N ALA A 415 6.34 30.83 -11.75
CA ALA A 415 5.98 31.43 -13.02
C ALA A 415 6.62 30.62 -14.17
N ILE A 416 5.80 30.12 -15.07
CA ILE A 416 6.21 29.44 -16.30
C ILE A 416 5.93 30.40 -17.44
N THR A 417 6.92 30.68 -18.27
CA THR A 417 6.76 31.58 -19.43
C THR A 417 6.96 30.80 -20.71
N PHE A 418 6.03 30.92 -21.67
CA PHE A 418 6.17 30.33 -23.00
C PHE A 418 6.65 31.40 -23.98
N PRO A 419 7.94 31.41 -24.37
CA PRO A 419 8.38 32.20 -25.50
C PRO A 419 7.85 31.53 -26.78
N GLY A 420 7.17 32.30 -27.63
CA GLY A 420 6.43 31.75 -28.77
C GLY A 420 7.27 30.94 -29.77
N ARG A 421 6.62 29.90 -30.33
CA ARG A 421 6.97 29.09 -31.51
C ARG A 421 8.32 28.36 -31.50
N ALA A 422 8.52 27.45 -30.56
CA ALA A 422 9.14 26.13 -30.76
C ALA A 422 8.85 25.28 -29.51
N GLU A 423 8.29 24.09 -29.66
CA GLU A 423 7.76 23.24 -28.58
C GLU A 423 8.85 22.48 -27.78
N GLU A 424 10.05 23.02 -27.58
CA GLU A 424 11.12 22.24 -26.90
C GLU A 424 11.77 22.90 -25.68
N GLU A 425 11.47 24.16 -25.31
CA GLU A 425 11.99 24.73 -24.05
C GLU A 425 10.96 25.62 -23.33
N PHE A 426 10.62 25.26 -22.09
CA PHE A 426 9.91 26.15 -21.15
C PHE A 426 10.89 26.68 -20.11
N MET A 427 10.72 27.95 -19.71
CA MET A 427 11.51 28.55 -18.64
C MET A 427 10.66 28.59 -17.37
N GLU A 428 11.10 27.86 -16.35
CA GLU A 428 10.50 27.84 -15.02
C GLU A 428 11.28 28.77 -14.08
N GLN A 429 10.56 29.68 -13.42
CA GLN A 429 11.16 30.58 -12.43
C GLN A 429 10.33 30.55 -11.13
N HIS A 430 10.99 30.30 -10.01
CA HIS A 430 10.36 30.25 -8.69
C HIS A 430 10.58 31.55 -7.94
N TYR A 431 9.52 32.04 -7.31
CA TYR A 431 9.53 33.27 -6.54
C TYR A 431 8.90 33.05 -5.16
N ILE A 432 9.52 33.61 -4.12
CA ILE A 432 8.96 33.59 -2.76
C ILE A 432 8.02 34.79 -2.61
N VAL A 433 6.77 34.53 -2.21
CA VAL A 433 5.79 35.57 -1.96
C VAL A 433 6.16 36.33 -0.69
N GLN A 434 6.50 37.60 -0.88
CA GLN A 434 6.88 38.53 0.18
C GLN A 434 5.66 39.16 0.86
N SER A 435 4.58 39.37 0.11
CA SER A 435 3.31 39.81 0.68
C SER A 435 2.12 39.41 -0.21
N PHE A 436 0.98 39.17 0.43
CA PHE A 436 -0.28 38.86 -0.25
C PHE A 436 -1.41 39.72 0.31
N LYS A 437 -2.11 40.48 -0.53
CA LYS A 437 -3.24 41.32 -0.11
C LYS A 437 -4.31 41.42 -1.20
N GLY A 438 -5.48 40.85 -0.91
CA GLY A 438 -6.60 40.85 -1.85
C GLY A 438 -6.30 39.97 -3.08
N HIS A 439 -6.42 40.54 -4.29
CA HIS A 439 -6.06 39.87 -5.54
C HIS A 439 -4.65 40.22 -6.02
N LYS A 440 -3.78 40.70 -5.13
CA LYS A 440 -2.41 41.09 -5.49
C LYS A 440 -1.40 40.37 -4.63
N PHE A 441 -0.28 40.02 -5.23
CA PHE A 441 0.85 39.45 -4.52
C PHE A 441 2.16 40.08 -4.99
N GLN A 442 3.13 40.12 -4.09
CA GLN A 442 4.44 40.70 -4.35
C GLN A 442 5.52 39.65 -4.19
N VAL A 443 6.47 39.69 -5.12
CA VAL A 443 7.67 38.85 -5.09
C VAL A 443 8.90 39.73 -5.34
N GLU A 444 10.04 39.29 -4.85
CA GLU A 444 11.32 39.97 -5.10
C GLU A 444 11.97 39.38 -6.35
N ILE A 445 12.25 40.23 -7.35
CA ILE A 445 12.94 39.87 -8.59
C ILE A 445 14.13 40.82 -8.73
N ASN A 446 15.35 40.28 -8.81
CA ASN A 446 16.59 41.07 -8.90
C ASN A 446 16.67 42.19 -7.84
N LYS A 447 16.35 41.87 -6.58
CA LYS A 447 16.31 42.79 -5.43
C LYS A 447 15.29 43.93 -5.52
N SER A 448 14.32 43.82 -6.42
CA SER A 448 13.21 44.77 -6.57
C SER A 448 11.88 44.07 -6.31
N LEU A 449 10.97 44.72 -5.59
CA LEU A 449 9.66 44.16 -5.28
C LEU A 449 8.70 44.38 -6.46
N VAL A 450 8.23 43.31 -7.08
CA VAL A 450 7.32 43.33 -8.23
C VAL A 450 5.93 42.87 -7.80
N THR A 451 4.88 43.60 -8.20
CA THR A 451 3.49 43.32 -7.81
C THR A 451 2.72 42.73 -9.00
N PHE A 452 2.06 41.60 -8.77
CA PHE A 452 1.22 40.89 -9.74
C PHE A 452 -0.24 40.92 -9.33
N ASN A 453 -1.17 40.99 -10.28
CA ASN A 453 -2.61 40.88 -10.00
C ASN A 453 -3.14 39.51 -10.47
N LEU A 454 -4.05 38.94 -9.69
CA LEU A 454 -4.75 37.71 -10.01
C LEU A 454 -6.05 38.06 -10.73
N CYS A 455 -6.27 37.46 -11.91
CA CYS A 455 -7.51 37.55 -12.66
C CYS A 455 -8.22 36.19 -12.67
N GLY A 456 -9.55 36.18 -12.51
CA GLY A 456 -10.37 34.99 -12.73
C GLY A 456 -10.70 34.80 -14.21
N PRO A 457 -10.74 33.57 -14.76
CA PRO A 457 -11.02 33.36 -16.18
C PRO A 457 -12.50 33.07 -16.46
N ASP A 458 -13.05 33.69 -17.50
CA ASP A 458 -14.12 33.07 -18.31
C ASP A 458 -13.52 31.86 -19.05
N MET A 459 -13.58 30.68 -18.42
CA MET A 459 -13.23 29.38 -19.02
C MET A 459 -14.26 28.29 -18.67
N PRO A 460 -14.40 27.21 -19.49
CA PRO A 460 -15.42 26.17 -19.32
C PRO A 460 -15.29 25.39 -18.01
N ALA A 461 -16.41 24.87 -17.51
CA ALA A 461 -16.62 24.43 -16.12
C ALA A 461 -15.70 23.32 -15.55
N VAL A 462 -14.83 22.70 -16.36
CA VAL A 462 -13.93 21.61 -15.93
C VAL A 462 -12.58 22.13 -15.40
N ALA A 463 -12.28 23.44 -15.53
CA ALA A 463 -10.99 24.03 -15.13
C ALA A 463 -11.06 25.00 -13.92
N LYS A 464 -12.16 25.01 -13.16
CA LYS A 464 -12.40 26.04 -12.12
C LYS A 464 -11.75 25.80 -10.75
N GLU A 465 -11.15 24.63 -10.49
CA GLU A 465 -10.62 24.31 -9.15
C GLU A 465 -9.09 24.30 -9.03
N THR A 466 -8.32 24.55 -10.11
CA THR A 466 -6.85 24.32 -10.07
C THR A 466 -5.97 25.41 -10.69
N PHE A 467 -6.50 26.37 -11.47
CA PHE A 467 -5.66 27.37 -12.15
C PHE A 467 -6.19 28.82 -12.02
N MET A 468 -5.35 29.73 -11.52
CA MET A 468 -5.55 31.19 -11.57
C MET A 468 -4.63 31.81 -12.62
N GLY A 469 -5.14 32.73 -13.44
CA GLY A 469 -4.34 33.49 -14.41
C GLY A 469 -3.76 34.76 -13.79
N ILE A 470 -2.56 35.15 -14.25
CA ILE A 470 -1.91 36.42 -13.87
C ILE A 470 -2.18 37.46 -14.97
N CYS A 471 -2.63 38.65 -14.55
CA CYS A 471 -2.59 39.89 -15.33
C CYS A 471 -1.75 40.94 -14.58
#